data_AF-A0A522BTP0-F1
#
_entry.id   AF-A0A522BTP0-F1
#
_cell.length_a   1.000
_cell.length_b   1.000
_cell.length_c   1.000
_cell.angle_alpha   90.00
_cell.angle_beta   90.00
_cell.angle_gamma   90.00
#
_symmetry.space_group_name_H-M   'P 1'
#
loop_
_entity.id
_entity.type
_entity.pdbx_description
1 polymer ?
#
loop_
_entity_poly.entity_id
_entity_poly.type
_entity_poly.pdbx_seq_one_letter_code
_entity_poly.pdbx_strand_id
1 'polypeptide(L)'
;MRAAITSFFTARRLGFGAAVVVAAAAAGGFVLFKSKRMQEAAFQQSLGVRIQPDSSVPGVQQIALRPPGAGPAADGVPPMRIRVNFDEACLRPIRLKHFPEAIDGCSRFIDSKDKAGHAHSALAAIYATRSYSNIAASVRHAQLAAEAGDGRGKFMVAFHSLTGQNPQPFDLDRIRMLLVEAKAAGVNKAQQYIDAVDESKRCREQAAFKLLGQPVFCYFRSELTQLLISKGMTERQKDLEQWTDIYRPGDILASADRADVIYDSDPKEELHRLARFVYVFHPEEGVERETLLRRVLTEKYGEPQAMEASKQVGGRSQWRLPDGVAIGLEKDADGNVSVHYTLPKRWEDRAAHLKRERELEQNARMMRDQVAL
;
A
#
# COMPACT_ATOMS: atom_id res chain seq x y z
N MET A 1 10.52 -41.36 46.05
CA MET A 1 11.04 -42.36 45.09
C MET A 1 9.99 -43.45 44.93
N ARG A 2 9.54 -43.72 43.69
CA ARG A 2 8.73 -44.87 43.22
C ARG A 2 7.30 -44.96 43.81
N ALA A 3 6.26 -45.42 43.15
CA ALA A 3 5.86 -45.63 41.75
C ALA A 3 4.37 -46.03 41.86
N ALA A 4 3.47 -45.56 41.00
CA ALA A 4 2.11 -46.12 40.86
C ALA A 4 1.65 -45.87 39.42
N ILE A 5 1.80 -46.89 38.57
CA ILE A 5 0.76 -47.88 38.20
C ILE A 5 -0.24 -47.29 37.20
N THR A 6 -0.06 -47.78 35.97
CA THR A 6 -0.89 -47.70 34.78
C THR A 6 -2.19 -48.49 34.93
N SER A 7 -3.28 -48.00 34.31
CA SER A 7 -3.96 -48.67 33.19
C SER A 7 -5.51 -48.73 33.22
N PHE A 8 -6.04 -48.67 31.99
CA PHE A 8 -7.30 -49.23 31.46
C PHE A 8 -8.65 -48.64 31.87
N PHE A 9 -9.30 -47.95 30.93
CA PHE A 9 -10.67 -48.28 30.54
C PHE A 9 -10.88 -48.11 29.02
N THR A 10 -11.36 -49.18 28.41
CA THR A 10 -11.70 -49.33 27.00
C THR A 10 -13.21 -49.27 26.80
N ALA A 11 -13.59 -48.77 25.61
CA ALA A 11 -14.70 -49.25 24.77
C ALA A 11 -16.14 -48.66 24.91
N ARG A 12 -16.49 -47.85 23.89
CA ARG A 12 -17.36 -48.20 22.72
C ARG A 12 -18.90 -48.05 22.86
N ARG A 13 -19.48 -47.14 22.05
CA ARG A 13 -20.53 -47.31 20.98
C ARG A 13 -21.16 -45.94 20.66
N LEU A 14 -21.04 -45.42 19.43
CA LEU A 14 -21.87 -45.61 18.23
C LEU A 14 -23.33 -45.13 18.38
N GLY A 15 -23.66 -44.07 17.64
CA GLY A 15 -25.01 -43.61 17.33
C GLY A 15 -25.03 -42.74 16.07
N PHE A 16 -25.56 -43.33 14.99
CA PHE A 16 -26.05 -42.71 13.74
C PHE A 16 -26.97 -41.49 14.07
N GLY A 17 -27.16 -40.45 13.27
CA GLY A 17 -26.99 -40.18 11.84
C GLY A 17 -28.19 -39.33 11.41
N ALA A 18 -27.98 -38.23 10.68
CA ALA A 18 -29.00 -37.61 9.80
C ALA A 18 -28.35 -36.47 8.99
N ALA A 19 -28.11 -36.75 7.71
CA ALA A 19 -27.80 -35.74 6.71
C ALA A 19 -29.13 -35.20 6.15
N VAL A 20 -29.29 -33.88 6.12
CA VAL A 20 -30.39 -33.23 5.42
C VAL A 20 -29.85 -32.64 4.13
N VAL A 21 -30.26 -33.26 3.02
CA VAL A 21 -30.10 -32.77 1.65
C VAL A 21 -31.30 -31.88 1.35
N VAL A 22 -31.06 -30.64 0.96
CA VAL A 22 -32.07 -29.81 0.28
C VAL A 22 -31.51 -29.44 -1.08
N ALA A 23 -32.05 -30.11 -2.10
CA ALA A 23 -31.98 -29.70 -3.49
C ALA A 23 -33.31 -29.02 -3.84
N ALA A 24 -33.27 -27.84 -4.42
CA ALA A 24 -34.40 -27.26 -5.14
C ALA A 24 -33.85 -26.56 -6.39
N ALA A 25 -34.45 -26.93 -7.52
CA ALA A 25 -34.01 -26.63 -8.86
C ALA A 25 -34.63 -25.34 -9.43
N ALA A 26 -33.88 -24.79 -10.37
CA ALA A 26 -34.18 -23.88 -11.47
C ALA A 26 -35.64 -23.65 -11.90
N ALA A 27 -35.96 -22.37 -12.14
CA ALA A 27 -36.59 -21.77 -13.32
C ALA A 27 -36.52 -20.25 -13.10
N GLY A 28 -36.21 -19.33 -14.01
CA GLY A 28 -36.06 -19.27 -15.46
C GLY A 28 -36.25 -17.77 -15.79
N GLY A 29 -35.46 -17.18 -16.70
CA GLY A 29 -35.66 -15.76 -17.03
C GLY A 29 -34.48 -15.07 -17.72
N PHE A 30 -34.25 -15.45 -18.97
CA PHE A 30 -33.44 -14.72 -19.95
C PHE A 30 -34.04 -13.31 -20.20
N VAL A 31 -33.26 -12.25 -20.01
CA VAL A 31 -33.28 -11.07 -20.88
C VAL A 31 -31.83 -10.62 -21.10
N LEU A 32 -31.30 -11.02 -22.26
CA LEU A 32 -30.21 -10.33 -22.95
C LEU A 32 -30.72 -8.97 -23.43
N PHE A 33 -29.96 -7.88 -23.28
CA PHE A 33 -29.59 -7.04 -24.42
C PHE A 33 -28.46 -6.05 -24.05
N LYS A 34 -27.30 -6.30 -24.67
CA LYS A 34 -26.28 -5.37 -25.21
C LYS A 34 -26.19 -3.93 -24.66
N SER A 35 -25.07 -3.62 -24.02
CA SER A 35 -24.30 -2.38 -24.30
C SER A 35 -22.82 -2.49 -23.88
N LYS A 36 -22.16 -3.61 -24.21
CA LYS A 36 -20.70 -3.72 -24.18
C LYS A 36 -20.15 -3.12 -25.48
N ARG A 37 -19.80 -1.83 -25.45
CA ARG A 37 -18.91 -1.07 -26.37
C ARG A 37 -19.35 0.40 -26.39
N MET A 38 -19.00 1.16 -25.35
CA MET A 38 -18.87 2.63 -25.43
C MET A 38 -18.26 3.31 -24.18
N GLN A 39 -17.75 2.55 -23.19
CA GLN A 39 -17.09 3.14 -22.00
C GLN A 39 -15.56 3.02 -21.95
N GLU A 40 -14.92 2.41 -22.96
CA GLU A 40 -13.46 2.39 -23.09
C GLU A 40 -12.88 3.58 -23.87
N ALA A 41 -13.71 4.47 -24.42
CA ALA A 41 -13.26 5.66 -25.15
C ALA A 41 -13.32 6.96 -24.32
N ALA A 42 -13.89 6.96 -23.12
CA ALA A 42 -14.08 8.17 -22.31
C ALA A 42 -13.09 8.31 -21.13
N PHE A 43 -12.20 7.32 -20.91
CA PHE A 43 -11.19 7.38 -19.85
C PHE A 43 -9.81 7.86 -20.34
N GLN A 44 -9.66 8.17 -21.64
CA GLN A 44 -8.43 8.72 -22.22
C GLN A 44 -8.45 10.25 -22.46
N GLN A 45 -9.49 10.96 -22.03
CA GLN A 45 -9.64 12.41 -22.28
C GLN A 45 -9.69 13.32 -21.04
N SER A 46 -9.50 12.79 -19.82
CA SER A 46 -9.52 13.61 -18.59
C SER A 46 -8.14 14.09 -18.10
N LEU A 47 -7.06 13.84 -18.84
CA LEU A 47 -5.75 14.45 -18.61
C LEU A 47 -5.31 15.24 -19.84
N GLY A 48 -6.10 16.27 -20.17
CA GLY A 48 -5.73 17.32 -21.12
C GLY A 48 -4.65 18.25 -20.56
N VAL A 49 -3.46 17.71 -20.23
CA VAL A 49 -2.25 18.51 -20.09
C VAL A 49 -1.58 18.52 -21.47
N ARG A 50 -1.93 19.52 -22.26
CA ARG A 50 -1.28 19.84 -23.53
C ARG A 50 0.09 20.42 -23.20
N ILE A 51 1.12 19.57 -23.11
CA ILE A 51 2.50 20.04 -23.02
C ILE A 51 2.87 20.60 -24.41
N GLN A 52 2.79 21.91 -24.56
CA GLN A 52 3.50 22.63 -25.61
C GLN A 52 5.01 22.45 -25.36
N PRO A 53 5.80 22.06 -26.37
CA PRO A 53 7.25 22.12 -26.25
C PRO A 53 7.68 23.58 -26.45
N ASP A 54 7.78 24.35 -25.36
CA ASP A 54 8.51 25.61 -25.37
C ASP A 54 10.01 25.31 -25.40
N SER A 55 10.52 25.34 -26.62
CA SER A 55 11.92 25.37 -26.97
C SER A 55 12.51 26.75 -26.68
N SER A 56 13.09 26.95 -25.49
CA SER A 56 14.14 27.97 -25.28
C SER A 56 14.79 27.83 -23.90
N VAL A 57 15.84 27.01 -23.81
CA VAL A 57 16.89 27.19 -22.79
C VAL A 57 18.11 27.77 -23.51
N PRO A 58 18.59 28.96 -23.11
CA PRO A 58 19.76 29.58 -23.72
C PRO A 58 21.05 28.98 -23.14
N GLY A 59 22.01 28.67 -24.01
CA GLY A 59 23.41 28.48 -23.61
C GLY A 59 23.96 27.05 -23.67
N VAL A 60 23.94 26.44 -24.85
CA VAL A 60 24.97 25.44 -25.20
C VAL A 60 25.85 26.08 -26.27
N GLN A 61 27.08 26.42 -25.88
CA GLN A 61 28.10 26.93 -26.79
C GLN A 61 28.32 25.91 -27.90
N GLN A 62 28.12 26.36 -29.14
CA GLN A 62 28.48 25.64 -30.34
C GLN A 62 30.00 25.43 -30.36
N ILE A 63 30.43 24.18 -30.16
CA ILE A 63 31.81 23.77 -30.39
C ILE A 63 32.02 23.75 -31.91
N ALA A 64 32.99 24.54 -32.34
CA ALA A 64 33.34 24.81 -33.72
C ALA A 64 33.65 23.55 -34.54
N LEU A 65 33.13 23.55 -35.77
CA LEU A 65 33.50 22.63 -36.84
C LEU A 65 34.99 22.75 -37.16
N ARG A 66 35.70 21.63 -37.03
CA ARG A 66 37.11 21.46 -37.44
C ARG A 66 37.16 21.07 -38.93
N PRO A 67 38.12 21.59 -39.73
CA PRO A 67 38.15 21.39 -41.17
C PRO A 67 38.63 19.98 -41.58
N PRO A 68 38.34 19.53 -42.81
CA PRO A 68 38.70 18.21 -43.30
C PRO A 68 40.18 18.17 -43.71
N GLY A 69 41.03 17.73 -42.79
CA GLY A 69 42.41 17.33 -43.09
C GLY A 69 42.48 15.81 -43.22
N ALA A 70 42.53 15.31 -44.45
CA ALA A 70 42.87 13.93 -44.75
C ALA A 70 44.32 13.64 -44.32
N GLY A 71 44.49 12.77 -43.33
CA GLY A 71 45.77 12.18 -42.92
C GLY A 71 45.65 10.66 -42.97
N PRO A 72 46.69 9.94 -43.42
CA PRO A 72 46.61 8.53 -43.77
C PRO A 72 46.54 7.64 -42.52
N ALA A 73 46.01 6.44 -42.76
CA ALA A 73 45.83 5.34 -41.83
C ALA A 73 47.04 5.14 -40.90
N ALA A 74 46.83 5.45 -39.62
CA ALA A 74 47.67 4.98 -38.52
C ALA A 74 46.94 3.82 -37.84
N ASP A 75 47.48 2.62 -38.05
CA ASP A 75 47.38 1.40 -37.26
C ASP A 75 46.28 1.37 -36.16
N GLY A 76 45.12 0.84 -36.53
CA GLY A 76 44.66 -0.48 -36.07
C GLY A 76 44.79 -0.89 -34.60
N VAL A 77 44.89 0.02 -33.63
CA VAL A 77 44.71 -0.33 -32.21
C VAL A 77 43.21 -0.37 -31.95
N PRO A 78 42.58 -1.56 -31.79
CA PRO A 78 41.18 -1.62 -31.38
C PRO A 78 41.04 -0.80 -30.09
N PRO A 79 40.04 0.09 -29.97
CA PRO A 79 39.88 0.92 -28.79
C PRO A 79 39.94 0.00 -27.58
N MET A 80 40.94 0.22 -26.73
CA MET A 80 41.19 -0.58 -25.55
C MET A 80 39.90 -0.52 -24.73
N ARG A 81 39.08 -1.57 -24.81
CA ARG A 81 37.83 -1.66 -24.06
C ARG A 81 38.24 -1.81 -22.61
N ILE A 82 38.39 -0.67 -21.93
CA ILE A 82 38.54 -0.63 -20.48
C ILE A 82 37.34 -1.40 -19.95
N ARG A 83 37.59 -2.59 -19.42
CA ARG A 83 36.57 -3.39 -18.74
C ARG A 83 36.23 -2.63 -17.47
N VAL A 84 35.28 -1.71 -17.58
CA VAL A 84 34.76 -0.98 -16.43
C VAL A 84 34.12 -2.01 -15.51
N ASN A 85 34.62 -2.10 -14.29
CA ASN A 85 34.07 -3.02 -13.29
C ASN A 85 32.72 -2.46 -12.81
N PHE A 86 31.67 -3.30 -12.88
CA PHE A 86 30.32 -2.96 -12.41
C PHE A 86 30.33 -2.46 -10.96
N ASP A 87 31.10 -3.08 -10.08
CA ASP A 87 31.12 -2.72 -8.66
C ASP A 87 31.71 -1.33 -8.44
N GLU A 88 32.77 -0.97 -9.18
CA GLU A 88 33.42 0.34 -9.07
C GLU A 88 32.57 1.44 -9.71
N ALA A 89 31.96 1.18 -10.87
CA ALA A 89 31.20 2.20 -11.58
C ALA A 89 29.78 2.39 -11.01
N CYS A 90 29.09 1.32 -10.61
CA CYS A 90 27.70 1.38 -10.17
C CYS A 90 27.58 1.31 -8.65
N LEU A 91 28.12 0.27 -7.98
CA LEU A 91 27.82 0.02 -6.56
C LEU A 91 28.60 0.91 -5.59
N ARG A 92 29.87 1.23 -5.89
CA ARG A 92 30.71 2.07 -5.02
C ARG A 92 30.14 3.49 -4.87
N PRO A 93 29.75 4.21 -5.94
CA PRO A 93 29.12 5.52 -5.79
C PRO A 93 27.81 5.49 -4.98
N ILE A 94 27.01 4.41 -5.09
CA ILE A 94 25.80 4.22 -4.26
C ILE A 94 26.17 4.18 -2.77
N ARG A 95 27.19 3.39 -2.39
CA ARG A 95 27.65 3.28 -0.99
C ARG A 95 28.17 4.62 -0.46
N LEU A 96 28.78 5.42 -1.32
CA LEU A 96 29.26 6.77 -1.02
C LEU A 96 28.17 7.84 -1.13
N LYS A 97 26.92 7.47 -1.47
CA LYS A 97 25.79 8.39 -1.69
C LYS A 97 26.03 9.42 -2.81
N HIS A 98 26.92 9.13 -3.75
CA HIS A 98 27.15 9.91 -4.96
C HIS A 98 26.16 9.48 -6.05
N PHE A 99 24.87 9.78 -5.85
CA PHE A 99 23.81 9.25 -6.70
C PHE A 99 23.90 9.65 -8.19
N PRO A 100 24.32 10.87 -8.59
CA PRO A 100 24.49 11.19 -10.01
C PRO A 100 25.54 10.32 -10.71
N GLU A 101 26.68 10.10 -10.04
CA GLU A 101 27.76 9.22 -10.51
C GLU A 101 27.28 7.76 -10.57
N ALA A 102 26.55 7.31 -9.55
CA ALA A 102 25.95 5.98 -9.53
C ALA A 102 24.98 5.76 -10.70
N ILE A 103 24.11 6.73 -10.99
CA ILE A 103 23.13 6.64 -12.08
C ILE A 103 23.84 6.49 -13.42
N ASP A 104 24.83 7.34 -13.71
CA ASP A 104 25.62 7.25 -14.93
C ASP A 104 26.37 5.90 -15.01
N GLY A 105 27.03 5.52 -13.92
CA GLY A 105 27.79 4.27 -13.84
C GLY A 105 26.93 3.02 -14.03
N CYS A 106 25.76 2.94 -13.39
CA CYS A 106 24.82 1.82 -13.57
C CYS A 106 24.20 1.81 -14.98
N SER A 107 23.93 2.98 -15.56
CA SER A 107 23.32 3.10 -16.89
C SER A 107 24.18 2.49 -17.99
N ARG A 108 25.51 2.44 -17.82
CA ARG A 108 26.44 1.79 -18.76
C ARG A 108 26.28 0.27 -18.86
N PHE A 109 25.56 -0.36 -17.92
CA PHE A 109 25.41 -1.82 -17.84
C PHE A 109 23.98 -2.31 -18.11
N ILE A 110 23.04 -1.41 -18.46
CA ILE A 110 21.63 -1.78 -18.66
C ILE A 110 21.43 -2.69 -19.88
N ASP A 111 22.31 -2.61 -20.88
CA ASP A 111 22.29 -3.48 -22.07
C ASP A 111 23.24 -4.69 -21.93
N SER A 112 23.91 -4.84 -20.78
CA SER A 112 24.85 -5.95 -20.55
C SER A 112 24.07 -7.24 -20.25
N LYS A 113 24.28 -8.29 -21.05
CA LYS A 113 23.57 -9.58 -20.92
C LYS A 113 23.59 -10.16 -19.49
N ASP A 114 24.67 -9.98 -18.76
CA ASP A 114 24.92 -10.53 -17.42
C ASP A 114 24.76 -9.51 -16.28
N LYS A 115 24.67 -8.21 -16.57
CA LYS A 115 24.60 -7.13 -15.56
C LYS A 115 23.35 -6.28 -15.64
N ALA A 116 22.55 -6.37 -16.70
CA ALA A 116 21.34 -5.59 -16.89
C ALA A 116 20.38 -5.65 -15.70
N GLY A 117 20.08 -6.87 -15.21
CA GLY A 117 19.21 -7.06 -14.04
C GLY A 117 19.73 -6.37 -12.79
N HIS A 118 21.02 -6.54 -12.49
CA HIS A 118 21.66 -5.87 -11.35
C HIS A 118 21.68 -4.35 -11.51
N ALA A 119 22.01 -3.84 -12.70
CA ALA A 119 22.04 -2.41 -13.00
C ALA A 119 20.66 -1.77 -12.81
N HIS A 120 19.61 -2.40 -13.35
CA HIS A 120 18.24 -1.96 -13.16
C HIS A 120 17.79 -2.06 -11.69
N SER A 121 18.17 -3.10 -10.96
CA SER A 121 17.84 -3.20 -9.53
C SER A 121 18.49 -2.07 -8.71
N ALA A 122 19.73 -1.69 -9.06
CA ALA A 122 20.45 -0.59 -8.43
C ALA A 122 19.81 0.76 -8.74
N LEU A 123 19.47 1.00 -10.01
CA LEU A 123 18.74 2.21 -10.43
C LEU A 123 17.38 2.31 -9.73
N ALA A 124 16.64 1.20 -9.63
CA ALA A 124 15.36 1.15 -8.91
C ALA A 124 15.53 1.59 -7.45
N ALA A 125 16.55 1.05 -6.77
CA ALA A 125 16.84 1.41 -5.39
C ALA A 125 17.24 2.89 -5.23
N ILE A 126 18.07 3.44 -6.12
CA ILE A 126 18.45 4.87 -6.10
C ILE A 126 17.20 5.76 -6.22
N TYR A 127 16.35 5.48 -7.22
CA TYR A 127 15.15 6.28 -7.47
C TYR A 127 14.05 6.10 -6.40
N ALA A 128 14.14 5.08 -5.55
CA ALA A 128 13.28 4.93 -4.38
C ALA A 128 13.76 5.74 -3.17
N THR A 129 14.99 6.25 -3.17
CA THR A 129 15.51 7.04 -2.05
C THR A 129 14.88 8.43 -1.98
N ARG A 130 14.63 8.95 -0.77
CA ARG A 130 14.03 10.29 -0.57
C ARG A 130 14.80 11.39 -1.30
N SER A 131 16.13 11.34 -1.32
CA SER A 131 16.99 12.37 -1.92
C SER A 131 16.94 12.42 -3.46
N TYR A 132 16.53 11.34 -4.11
CA TYR A 132 16.48 11.21 -5.58
C TYR A 132 15.16 10.57 -6.04
N SER A 133 14.08 10.85 -5.30
CA SER A 133 12.80 10.16 -5.47
C SER A 133 12.22 10.39 -6.86
N ASN A 134 12.12 9.30 -7.63
CA ASN A 134 11.37 9.22 -8.87
C ASN A 134 10.67 7.86 -8.91
N ILE A 135 9.50 7.79 -8.29
CA ILE A 135 8.76 6.53 -8.10
C ILE A 135 8.44 5.85 -9.44
N ALA A 136 8.09 6.60 -10.48
CA ALA A 136 7.80 6.04 -11.79
C ALA A 136 9.04 5.37 -12.41
N ALA A 137 10.21 6.03 -12.35
CA ALA A 137 11.47 5.45 -12.80
C ALA A 137 11.88 4.24 -11.95
N SER A 138 11.69 4.32 -10.63
CA SER A 138 11.97 3.23 -9.70
C SER A 138 11.16 1.98 -10.03
N VAL A 139 9.84 2.11 -10.21
CA VAL A 139 8.95 1.02 -10.61
C VAL A 139 9.35 0.44 -11.97
N ARG A 140 9.63 1.29 -12.96
CA ARG A 140 10.05 0.83 -14.30
C ARG A 140 11.32 -0.01 -14.23
N HIS A 141 12.33 0.47 -13.51
CA HIS A 141 13.59 -0.25 -13.36
C HIS A 141 13.44 -1.52 -12.52
N ALA A 142 12.59 -1.53 -11.50
CA ALA A 142 12.29 -2.72 -10.73
C ALA A 142 11.66 -3.82 -11.61
N GLN A 143 10.73 -3.45 -12.50
CA GLN A 143 10.11 -4.36 -13.45
C GLN A 143 11.14 -4.95 -14.42
N LEU A 144 11.96 -4.12 -15.05
CA LEU A 144 13.02 -4.57 -15.96
C LEU A 144 14.02 -5.50 -15.27
N ALA A 145 14.39 -5.20 -14.02
CA ALA A 145 15.26 -6.07 -13.22
C ALA A 145 14.59 -7.42 -12.92
N ALA A 146 13.32 -7.42 -12.53
CA ALA A 146 12.56 -8.63 -12.25
C ALA A 146 12.41 -9.53 -13.50
N GLU A 147 12.15 -8.92 -14.66
CA GLU A 147 12.09 -9.60 -15.97
C GLU A 147 13.42 -10.23 -16.36
N ALA A 148 14.54 -9.58 -16.03
CA ALA A 148 15.89 -10.13 -16.18
C ALA A 148 16.24 -11.22 -15.14
N GLY A 149 15.30 -11.60 -14.27
CA GLY A 149 15.48 -12.63 -13.25
C GLY A 149 16.22 -12.17 -11.99
N ASP A 150 16.47 -10.87 -11.82
CA ASP A 150 17.15 -10.34 -10.64
C ASP A 150 16.25 -10.37 -9.40
N GLY A 151 16.75 -11.01 -8.32
CA GLY A 151 16.00 -11.17 -7.07
C GLY A 151 15.68 -9.84 -6.37
N ARG A 152 16.55 -8.84 -6.44
CA ARG A 152 16.29 -7.51 -5.86
C ARG A 152 15.25 -6.75 -6.68
N GLY A 153 15.26 -6.89 -8.01
CA GLY A 153 14.20 -6.42 -8.88
C GLY A 153 12.83 -6.95 -8.47
N LYS A 154 12.71 -8.28 -8.30
CA LYS A 154 11.46 -8.94 -7.85
C LYS A 154 10.99 -8.41 -6.49
N PHE A 155 11.91 -8.28 -5.54
CA PHE A 155 11.62 -7.68 -4.23
C PHE A 155 11.07 -6.25 -4.37
N MET A 156 11.73 -5.39 -5.17
CA MET A 156 11.32 -4.00 -5.37
C MET A 156 9.94 -3.91 -6.04
N VAL A 157 9.65 -4.75 -7.04
CA VAL A 157 8.29 -4.80 -7.64
C VAL A 157 7.24 -5.15 -6.58
N ALA A 158 7.50 -6.17 -5.77
CA ALA A 158 6.59 -6.57 -4.69
C ALA A 158 6.39 -5.45 -3.66
N PHE A 159 7.47 -4.78 -3.26
CA PHE A 159 7.44 -3.65 -2.34
C PHE A 159 6.62 -2.47 -2.90
N HIS A 160 6.84 -2.08 -4.16
CA HIS A 160 6.05 -1.04 -4.80
C HIS A 160 4.57 -1.41 -4.92
N SER A 161 4.24 -2.68 -5.14
CA SER A 161 2.84 -3.13 -5.15
C SER A 161 2.22 -3.05 -3.75
N LEU A 162 2.91 -3.50 -2.71
CA LEU A 162 2.43 -3.43 -1.32
C LEU A 162 2.19 -1.98 -0.87
N THR A 163 3.05 -1.06 -1.27
CA THR A 163 2.94 0.37 -0.93
C THR A 163 2.02 1.17 -1.87
N GLY A 164 1.49 0.54 -2.92
CA GLY A 164 0.58 1.19 -3.88
C GLY A 164 1.27 2.17 -4.84
N GLN A 165 2.57 2.02 -5.02
CA GLN A 165 3.40 2.78 -5.96
C GLN A 165 3.43 2.14 -7.34
N ASN A 166 3.19 0.83 -7.44
CA ASN A 166 3.06 0.13 -8.70
C ASN A 166 1.67 0.39 -9.31
N PRO A 167 1.57 0.88 -10.56
CA PRO A 167 0.29 1.17 -11.22
C PRO A 167 -0.49 -0.09 -11.63
N GLN A 168 0.12 -1.28 -11.56
CA GLN A 168 -0.58 -2.52 -11.86
C GLN A 168 -1.65 -2.84 -10.78
N PRO A 169 -2.75 -3.53 -11.15
CA PRO A 169 -3.75 -3.97 -10.18
C PRO A 169 -3.12 -4.74 -9.02
N PHE A 170 -3.67 -4.56 -7.82
CA PHE A 170 -3.15 -5.18 -6.62
C PHE A 170 -3.46 -6.68 -6.64
N ASP A 171 -2.42 -7.50 -6.53
CA ASP A 171 -2.53 -8.95 -6.55
C ASP A 171 -1.62 -9.53 -5.47
N LEU A 172 -2.23 -9.92 -4.34
CA LEU A 172 -1.50 -10.41 -3.18
C LEU A 172 -0.77 -11.73 -3.44
N ASP A 173 -1.31 -12.59 -4.31
CA ASP A 173 -0.71 -13.87 -4.64
C ASP A 173 0.55 -13.68 -5.48
N ARG A 174 0.46 -12.81 -6.50
CA ARG A 174 1.62 -12.43 -7.30
C ARG A 174 2.70 -11.73 -6.47
N ILE A 175 2.30 -10.82 -5.58
CA ILE A 175 3.23 -10.14 -4.65
C ILE A 175 3.98 -11.19 -3.81
N ARG A 176 3.25 -12.14 -3.23
CA ARG A 176 3.85 -13.21 -2.42
C ARG A 176 4.83 -14.06 -3.24
N MET A 177 4.45 -14.45 -4.45
CA MET A 177 5.30 -15.21 -5.36
C MET A 177 6.62 -14.48 -5.63
N LEU A 178 6.57 -13.19 -5.97
CA LEU A 178 7.77 -12.37 -6.20
C LEU A 178 8.67 -12.29 -4.96
N LEU A 179 8.09 -12.19 -3.76
CA LEU A 179 8.85 -12.16 -2.51
C LEU A 179 9.53 -13.51 -2.23
N VAL A 180 8.85 -14.64 -2.48
CA VAL A 180 9.42 -15.98 -2.33
C VAL A 180 10.60 -16.18 -3.29
N GLU A 181 10.45 -15.77 -4.54
CA GLU A 181 11.53 -15.84 -5.53
C GLU A 181 12.70 -14.91 -5.15
N ALA A 182 12.43 -13.71 -4.65
CA ALA A 182 13.46 -12.80 -4.17
C ALA A 182 14.23 -13.37 -2.97
N LYS A 183 13.52 -14.02 -2.03
CA LYS A 183 14.15 -14.71 -0.90
C LYS A 183 15.05 -15.84 -1.39
N ALA A 184 14.58 -16.66 -2.33
CA ALA A 184 15.37 -17.74 -2.92
C ALA A 184 16.64 -17.23 -3.62
N ALA A 185 16.60 -16.01 -4.16
CA ALA A 185 17.75 -15.30 -4.74
C ALA A 185 18.63 -14.57 -3.69
N GLY A 186 18.42 -14.80 -2.39
CA GLY A 186 19.27 -14.27 -1.31
C GLY A 186 18.86 -12.89 -0.76
N VAL A 187 17.68 -12.37 -1.11
CA VAL A 187 17.17 -11.12 -0.54
C VAL A 187 16.52 -11.39 0.82
N ASN A 188 17.32 -11.40 1.89
CA ASN A 188 16.85 -11.77 3.24
C ASN A 188 15.67 -10.95 3.75
N LYS A 189 15.61 -9.65 3.43
CA LYS A 189 14.51 -8.76 3.82
C LYS A 189 13.15 -9.21 3.26
N ALA A 190 13.14 -9.98 2.16
CA ALA A 190 11.90 -10.51 1.59
C ALA A 190 11.11 -11.38 2.56
N GLN A 191 11.77 -12.10 3.48
CA GLN A 191 11.07 -12.94 4.47
C GLN A 191 10.08 -12.14 5.31
N GLN A 192 10.49 -10.96 5.76
CA GLN A 192 9.64 -10.11 6.58
C GLN A 192 8.33 -9.72 5.85
N TYR A 193 8.42 -9.42 4.55
CA TYR A 193 7.25 -9.10 3.74
C TYR A 193 6.41 -10.34 3.41
N ILE A 194 7.02 -11.53 3.31
CA ILE A 194 6.27 -12.79 3.21
C ILE A 194 5.42 -12.99 4.48
N ASP A 195 6.01 -12.77 5.65
CA ASP A 195 5.32 -12.91 6.94
C ASP A 195 4.14 -11.93 7.05
N ALA A 196 4.33 -10.68 6.63
CA ALA A 196 3.27 -9.66 6.58
C ALA A 196 2.12 -10.04 5.63
N VAL A 197 2.44 -10.57 4.44
CA VAL A 197 1.43 -11.04 3.48
C VAL A 197 0.67 -12.25 4.04
N ASP A 198 1.37 -13.21 4.63
CA ASP A 198 0.75 -14.41 5.22
C ASP A 198 -0.10 -14.06 6.44
N GLU A 199 0.31 -13.08 7.25
CA GLU A 199 -0.51 -12.53 8.33
C GLU A 199 -1.78 -11.85 7.79
N SER A 200 -1.66 -11.02 6.74
CA SER A 200 -2.83 -10.41 6.09
C SER A 200 -3.81 -11.47 5.60
N LYS A 201 -3.34 -12.57 5.01
CA LYS A 201 -4.19 -13.69 4.58
C LYS A 201 -4.90 -14.37 5.74
N ARG A 202 -4.17 -14.76 6.79
CA ARG A 202 -4.76 -15.37 8.00
C ARG A 202 -5.79 -14.46 8.66
N CYS A 203 -5.52 -13.16 8.72
CA CYS A 203 -6.46 -12.16 9.23
C CYS A 203 -7.79 -12.22 8.46
N ARG A 204 -7.78 -12.31 7.13
CA ARG A 204 -9.01 -12.35 6.31
C ARG A 204 -9.86 -13.58 6.59
N GLU A 205 -9.22 -14.72 6.81
CA GLU A 205 -9.90 -15.99 7.12
C GLU A 205 -10.58 -15.96 8.49
N GLN A 206 -10.00 -15.21 9.43
CA GLN A 206 -10.43 -15.15 10.83
C GLN A 206 -11.31 -13.92 11.15
N ALA A 207 -11.34 -12.91 10.29
CA ALA A 207 -12.05 -11.66 10.54
C ALA A 207 -13.57 -11.86 10.59
N ALA A 208 -14.17 -11.53 11.74
CA ALA A 208 -15.61 -11.57 11.94
C ALA A 208 -16.28 -10.30 11.40
N PHE A 209 -15.66 -9.14 11.64
CA PHE A 209 -16.14 -7.85 11.16
C PHE A 209 -15.86 -7.66 9.68
N LYS A 210 -16.89 -7.21 8.96
CA LYS A 210 -16.81 -6.85 7.55
C LYS A 210 -17.43 -5.47 7.33
N LEU A 211 -16.63 -4.57 6.75
CA LEU A 211 -17.10 -3.28 6.25
C LEU A 211 -17.19 -3.38 4.72
N LEU A 212 -18.30 -2.93 4.13
CA LEU A 212 -18.54 -3.08 2.68
C LEU A 212 -18.46 -4.55 2.18
N GLY A 213 -18.77 -5.49 3.07
CA GLY A 213 -18.69 -6.93 2.82
C GLY A 213 -17.27 -7.51 2.85
N GLN A 214 -16.26 -6.72 3.21
CA GLN A 214 -14.84 -7.13 3.21
C GLN A 214 -14.16 -6.92 4.57
N PRO A 215 -13.14 -7.73 4.91
CA PRO A 215 -12.37 -7.58 6.15
C PRO A 215 -11.33 -6.46 6.01
N VAL A 216 -11.78 -5.21 5.89
CA VAL A 216 -10.95 -4.04 5.53
C VAL A 216 -9.75 -3.80 6.46
N PHE A 217 -9.82 -4.22 7.72
CA PHE A 217 -8.70 -4.14 8.66
C PHE A 217 -7.57 -5.14 8.36
N CYS A 218 -7.78 -6.12 7.50
CA CYS A 218 -6.76 -7.05 7.06
C CYS A 218 -6.01 -6.57 5.82
N TYR A 219 -6.46 -5.50 5.17
CA TYR A 219 -5.91 -5.03 3.90
C TYR A 219 -4.76 -4.05 4.10
N PHE A 220 -3.83 -4.07 3.14
CA PHE A 220 -2.84 -3.01 2.98
C PHE A 220 -3.51 -1.77 2.38
N ARG A 221 -2.94 -0.57 2.59
CA ARG A 221 -3.48 0.69 2.06
C ARG A 221 -3.77 0.65 0.55
N SER A 222 -2.87 0.09 -0.23
CA SER A 222 -3.00 -0.02 -1.70
C SER A 222 -4.19 -0.86 -2.13
N GLU A 223 -4.37 -2.01 -1.50
CA GLU A 223 -5.50 -2.91 -1.71
C GLU A 223 -6.82 -2.27 -1.24
N LEU A 224 -6.82 -1.63 -0.06
CA LEU A 224 -8.00 -0.94 0.45
C LEU A 224 -8.40 0.20 -0.50
N THR A 225 -7.45 0.96 -1.02
CA THR A 225 -7.71 2.02 -2.00
C THR A 225 -8.43 1.46 -3.23
N GLN A 226 -7.92 0.36 -3.81
CA GLN A 226 -8.56 -0.29 -4.95
C GLN A 226 -9.96 -0.83 -4.61
N LEU A 227 -10.14 -1.41 -3.42
CA LEU A 227 -11.47 -1.82 -2.94
C LEU A 227 -12.43 -0.64 -2.90
N LEU A 228 -12.07 0.46 -2.25
CA LEU A 228 -12.95 1.62 -2.08
C LEU A 228 -13.34 2.24 -3.42
N ILE A 229 -12.37 2.39 -4.34
CA ILE A 229 -12.62 2.83 -5.72
C ILE A 229 -13.56 1.86 -6.44
N SER A 230 -13.34 0.55 -6.32
CA SER A 230 -14.21 -0.46 -6.95
C SER A 230 -15.65 -0.44 -6.41
N LYS A 231 -15.86 0.08 -5.20
CA LYS A 231 -17.18 0.29 -4.61
C LYS A 231 -17.84 1.60 -5.03
N GLY A 232 -17.12 2.47 -5.76
CA GLY A 232 -17.62 3.77 -6.23
C GLY A 232 -17.17 4.96 -5.39
N MET A 233 -16.28 4.77 -4.40
CA MET A 233 -15.71 5.92 -3.68
C MET A 233 -14.71 6.67 -4.55
N THR A 234 -14.67 7.99 -4.43
CA THR A 234 -13.68 8.84 -5.11
C THR A 234 -12.70 9.41 -4.10
N GLU A 235 -11.40 9.18 -4.29
CA GLU A 235 -10.34 9.79 -3.47
C GLU A 235 -10.37 11.32 -3.66
N ARG A 236 -10.41 12.05 -2.55
CA ARG A 236 -10.38 13.53 -2.52
C ARG A 236 -9.00 14.04 -2.11
N GLN A 237 -8.39 13.37 -1.14
CA GLN A 237 -7.11 13.78 -0.58
C GLN A 237 -6.34 12.54 -0.12
N LYS A 238 -5.04 12.58 -0.38
CA LYS A 238 -4.07 11.59 0.09
C LYS A 238 -3.02 12.29 0.95
N ASP A 239 -3.05 12.06 2.25
CA ASP A 239 -2.08 12.61 3.20
C ASP A 239 -1.06 11.51 3.57
N LEU A 240 0.15 11.63 3.02
CA LEU A 240 1.25 10.70 3.29
C LEU A 240 1.96 10.99 4.60
N GLU A 241 1.83 12.19 5.18
CA GLU A 241 2.50 12.59 6.42
C GLU A 241 1.67 12.17 7.64
N GLN A 242 0.35 12.37 7.57
CA GLN A 242 -0.59 11.97 8.63
C GLN A 242 -1.19 10.58 8.40
N TRP A 243 -0.77 9.86 7.36
CA TRP A 243 -1.27 8.54 7.00
C TRP A 243 -2.80 8.51 6.97
N THR A 244 -3.40 9.47 6.27
CA THR A 244 -4.86 9.64 6.20
C THR A 244 -5.28 9.88 4.76
N ASP A 245 -6.28 9.13 4.30
CA ASP A 245 -6.91 9.33 3.02
C ASP A 245 -8.36 9.77 3.23
N ILE A 246 -8.83 10.71 2.41
CA ILE A 246 -10.21 11.18 2.46
C ILE A 246 -10.90 10.80 1.16
N TYR A 247 -12.05 10.16 1.29
CA TYR A 247 -12.88 9.72 0.18
C TYR A 247 -14.25 10.38 0.21
N ARG A 248 -14.85 10.55 -0.96
CA ARG A 248 -16.29 10.78 -1.10
C ARG A 248 -17.00 9.43 -1.19
N PRO A 249 -17.93 9.08 -0.26
CA PRO A 249 -18.62 7.80 -0.25
C PRO A 249 -19.48 7.53 -1.48
N GLY A 250 -20.03 8.58 -2.10
CA GLY A 250 -20.92 8.45 -3.25
C GLY A 250 -22.17 7.65 -2.89
N ASP A 251 -22.63 6.80 -3.82
CA ASP A 251 -23.89 6.05 -3.65
C ASP A 251 -23.80 4.93 -2.60
N ILE A 252 -22.59 4.57 -2.14
CA ILE A 252 -22.40 3.55 -1.08
C ILE A 252 -23.11 3.98 0.21
N LEU A 253 -22.99 5.27 0.53
CA LEU A 253 -23.60 5.89 1.70
C LEU A 253 -23.89 7.35 1.35
N ALA A 254 -24.93 7.55 0.54
CA ALA A 254 -25.26 8.84 -0.07
C ALA A 254 -25.44 9.98 0.93
N SER A 255 -25.82 9.66 2.17
CA SER A 255 -25.98 10.64 3.26
C SER A 255 -24.68 11.01 3.98
N ALA A 256 -23.57 10.31 3.74
CA ALA A 256 -22.27 10.63 4.33
C ALA A 256 -21.49 11.57 3.40
N ASP A 257 -20.98 12.67 3.95
CA ASP A 257 -20.28 13.68 3.18
C ASP A 257 -18.87 13.24 2.82
N ARG A 258 -18.19 12.59 3.77
CA ARG A 258 -16.85 12.04 3.57
C ARG A 258 -16.61 10.77 4.36
N ALA A 259 -15.64 10.00 3.89
CA ALA A 259 -15.06 8.88 4.58
C ALA A 259 -13.55 9.12 4.83
N ASP A 260 -13.15 9.14 6.09
CA ASP A 260 -11.75 9.31 6.49
C ASP A 260 -11.15 7.92 6.78
N VAL A 261 -10.05 7.58 6.10
CA VAL A 261 -9.38 6.29 6.17
C VAL A 261 -7.99 6.50 6.74
N ILE A 262 -7.79 6.08 7.98
CA ILE A 262 -6.62 6.41 8.77
C ILE A 262 -5.80 5.15 9.02
N TYR A 263 -4.51 5.20 8.68
CA TYR A 263 -3.61 4.06 8.73
C TYR A 263 -2.62 4.18 9.89
N ASP A 264 -2.19 3.02 10.37
CA ASP A 264 -0.93 2.85 11.07
C ASP A 264 0.15 2.41 10.07
N SER A 265 1.41 2.74 10.37
CA SER A 265 2.58 2.26 9.64
C SER A 265 3.51 1.57 10.62
N ASP A 266 3.65 0.24 10.50
CA ASP A 266 4.62 -0.50 11.32
C ASP A 266 6.04 -0.05 10.90
N PRO A 267 6.85 0.54 11.80
CA PRO A 267 8.18 1.04 11.47
C PRO A 267 9.15 -0.06 11.03
N LYS A 268 8.85 -1.34 11.31
CA LYS A 268 9.68 -2.45 10.83
C LYS A 268 9.43 -2.74 9.36
N GLU A 269 8.17 -2.69 8.94
CA GLU A 269 7.70 -3.14 7.62
C GLU A 269 7.53 -1.98 6.63
N GLU A 270 7.34 -0.76 7.13
CA GLU A 270 7.00 0.44 6.35
C GLU A 270 5.70 0.27 5.54
N LEU A 271 4.83 -0.65 5.98
CA LEU A 271 3.56 -0.95 5.34
C LEU A 271 2.41 -0.28 6.11
N HIS A 272 1.53 0.36 5.35
CA HIS A 272 0.36 1.03 5.91
C HIS A 272 -0.82 0.06 6.01
N ARG A 273 -1.35 -0.10 7.23
CA ARG A 273 -2.51 -0.95 7.53
C ARG A 273 -3.61 -0.11 8.17
N LEU A 274 -4.87 -0.40 7.85
CA LEU A 274 -6.00 0.36 8.38
C LEU A 274 -6.03 0.31 9.93
N ALA A 275 -6.12 1.47 10.56
CA ALA A 275 -6.30 1.63 12.00
C ALA A 275 -7.71 2.12 12.34
N ARG A 276 -8.26 3.04 11.54
CA ARG A 276 -9.60 3.60 11.72
C ARG A 276 -10.24 3.97 10.39
N PHE A 277 -11.53 3.68 10.25
CA PHE A 277 -12.37 4.13 9.15
C PHE A 277 -13.51 4.97 9.74
N VAL A 278 -13.76 6.16 9.20
CA VAL A 278 -14.77 7.09 9.73
C VAL A 278 -15.70 7.53 8.62
N TYR A 279 -17.01 7.46 8.83
CA TYR A 279 -17.98 8.23 8.04
C TYR A 279 -18.37 9.48 8.81
N VAL A 280 -18.40 10.63 8.12
CA VAL A 280 -18.82 11.92 8.69
C VAL A 280 -20.08 12.39 7.97
N PHE A 281 -21.04 12.86 8.77
CA PHE A 281 -22.33 13.36 8.35
C PHE A 281 -22.51 14.77 8.92
N HIS A 282 -22.68 15.78 8.07
CA HIS A 282 -23.00 17.14 8.48
C HIS A 282 -24.43 17.22 9.01
N PRO A 283 -24.72 18.19 9.89
CA PRO A 283 -26.08 18.44 10.34
C PRO A 283 -26.97 18.84 9.16
N GLU A 284 -28.11 18.16 9.03
CA GLU A 284 -29.18 18.51 8.10
C GLU A 284 -30.43 18.89 8.91
N GLU A 285 -31.09 19.99 8.54
CA GLU A 285 -32.30 20.43 9.22
C GLU A 285 -33.40 19.34 9.18
N GLY A 286 -33.99 19.07 10.34
CA GLY A 286 -35.07 18.08 10.48
C GLY A 286 -34.63 16.61 10.46
N VAL A 287 -33.33 16.30 10.32
CA VAL A 287 -32.83 14.92 10.31
C VAL A 287 -32.15 14.58 11.64
N GLU A 288 -32.77 13.72 12.44
CA GLU A 288 -32.13 13.11 13.62
C GLU A 288 -31.15 12.00 13.23
N ARG A 289 -30.05 12.38 12.56
CA ARG A 289 -29.07 11.44 12.01
C ARG A 289 -28.47 10.53 13.08
N GLU A 290 -28.18 11.05 14.26
CA GLU A 290 -27.64 10.27 15.37
C GLU A 290 -28.62 9.17 15.80
N THR A 291 -29.90 9.50 15.99
CA THR A 291 -30.95 8.54 16.35
C THR A 291 -31.10 7.44 15.30
N LEU A 292 -31.10 7.82 14.02
CA LEU A 292 -31.19 6.88 12.90
C LEU A 292 -29.98 5.94 12.86
N LEU A 293 -28.76 6.49 12.90
CA LEU A 293 -27.53 5.70 12.85
C LEU A 293 -27.41 4.78 14.07
N ARG A 294 -27.76 5.26 15.26
CA ARG A 294 -27.82 4.44 16.48
C ARG A 294 -28.75 3.24 16.28
N ARG A 295 -29.95 3.45 15.76
CA ARG A 295 -30.91 2.36 15.48
C ARG A 295 -30.31 1.32 14.53
N VAL A 296 -29.75 1.77 13.41
CA VAL A 296 -29.15 0.88 12.39
C VAL A 296 -27.97 0.09 12.97
N LEU A 297 -27.13 0.75 13.77
CA LEU A 297 -26.00 0.09 14.44
C LEU A 297 -26.48 -0.91 15.50
N THR A 298 -27.52 -0.58 16.26
CA THR A 298 -28.11 -1.50 17.25
C THR A 298 -28.74 -2.72 16.57
N GLU A 299 -29.49 -2.53 15.49
CA GLU A 299 -30.07 -3.63 14.72
C GLU A 299 -28.99 -4.57 14.17
N LYS A 300 -27.85 -4.00 13.75
CA LYS A 300 -26.76 -4.77 13.13
C LYS A 300 -25.81 -5.42 14.14
N TYR A 301 -25.54 -4.77 15.27
CA TYR A 301 -24.46 -5.14 16.20
C TYR A 301 -24.94 -5.40 17.64
N GLY A 302 -26.25 -5.29 17.92
CA GLY A 302 -26.82 -5.40 19.26
C GLY A 302 -26.76 -4.11 20.06
N GLU A 303 -27.08 -4.15 21.35
CA GLU A 303 -27.07 -2.95 22.19
C GLU A 303 -25.64 -2.40 22.39
N PRO A 304 -25.45 -1.06 22.41
CA PRO A 304 -24.16 -0.48 22.72
C PRO A 304 -23.79 -0.79 24.18
N GLN A 305 -22.49 -0.91 24.43
CA GLN A 305 -21.96 -1.13 25.75
C GLN A 305 -22.04 0.17 26.57
N ALA A 306 -22.44 0.05 27.84
CA ALA A 306 -22.43 1.17 28.76
C ALA A 306 -20.98 1.67 28.93
N MET A 307 -20.70 2.91 28.55
CA MET A 307 -19.42 3.54 28.80
C MET A 307 -19.39 4.07 30.24
N GLU A 308 -18.47 3.56 31.07
CA GLU A 308 -18.39 3.94 32.49
C GLU A 308 -18.03 5.42 32.77
N ALA A 309 -17.64 6.21 31.76
CA ALA A 309 -17.31 7.61 31.98
C ALA A 309 -17.51 8.47 30.72
N SER A 310 -18.62 9.23 30.67
CA SER A 310 -18.61 10.67 30.35
C SER A 310 -20.05 11.20 30.32
N LYS A 311 -20.42 11.94 31.37
CA LYS A 311 -21.45 12.98 31.31
C LYS A 311 -20.93 14.19 30.50
N GLN A 312 -20.47 13.96 29.27
CA GLN A 312 -20.13 15.04 28.35
C GLN A 312 -21.20 15.08 27.26
N VAL A 313 -21.65 16.29 26.99
CA VAL A 313 -22.69 16.66 26.05
C VAL A 313 -22.40 16.04 24.68
N GLY A 314 -23.31 15.20 24.18
CA GLY A 314 -23.17 14.47 22.91
C GLY A 314 -23.28 12.97 23.13
N GLY A 315 -24.36 12.34 22.65
CA GLY A 315 -24.70 10.93 22.90
C GLY A 315 -23.68 9.95 22.31
N ARG A 316 -22.57 9.72 23.01
CA ARG A 316 -21.57 8.73 22.57
C ARG A 316 -22.09 7.32 22.75
N SER A 317 -21.86 6.46 21.77
CA SER A 317 -22.19 5.03 21.89
C SER A 317 -21.13 4.16 21.26
N GLN A 318 -20.88 3.03 21.88
CA GLN A 318 -19.81 2.13 21.47
C GLN A 318 -20.29 0.68 21.45
N TRP A 319 -19.91 -0.03 20.39
CA TRP A 319 -20.02 -1.48 20.28
C TRP A 319 -18.60 -2.06 20.22
N ARG A 320 -18.33 -3.14 20.95
CA ARG A 320 -17.07 -3.89 20.80
C ARG A 320 -17.38 -5.27 20.26
N LEU A 321 -16.74 -5.61 19.14
CA LEU A 321 -16.94 -6.89 18.47
C LEU A 321 -15.94 -7.93 18.96
N PRO A 322 -16.24 -9.24 18.83
CA PRO A 322 -15.37 -10.31 19.31
C PRO A 322 -13.96 -10.33 18.69
N ASP A 323 -13.80 -9.83 17.47
CA ASP A 323 -12.52 -9.73 16.78
C ASP A 323 -11.72 -8.45 17.16
N GLY A 324 -12.19 -7.71 18.15
CA GLY A 324 -11.52 -6.54 18.71
C GLY A 324 -11.83 -5.23 18.00
N VAL A 325 -12.65 -5.23 16.94
CA VAL A 325 -13.09 -3.98 16.30
C VAL A 325 -14.07 -3.24 17.22
N ALA A 326 -13.82 -1.95 17.44
CA ALA A 326 -14.71 -1.05 18.16
C ALA A 326 -15.45 -0.13 17.17
N ILE A 327 -16.77 -0.06 17.31
CA ILE A 327 -17.63 0.85 16.55
C ILE A 327 -18.04 1.98 17.47
N GLY A 328 -17.82 3.23 17.08
CA GLY A 328 -18.22 4.42 17.82
C GLY A 328 -19.22 5.24 17.03
N LEU A 329 -20.25 5.75 17.70
CA LEU A 329 -21.14 6.80 17.20
C LEU A 329 -20.95 8.03 18.08
N GLU A 330 -20.60 9.16 17.47
CA GLU A 330 -20.28 10.41 18.17
C GLU A 330 -20.94 11.59 17.45
N LYS A 331 -21.46 12.54 18.23
CA LYS A 331 -21.93 13.84 17.74
C LYS A 331 -21.02 14.93 18.31
N ASP A 332 -20.43 15.74 17.45
CA ASP A 332 -19.54 16.82 17.87
C ASP A 332 -20.32 18.10 18.24
N ALA A 333 -19.59 19.12 18.69
CA ALA A 333 -20.16 20.41 19.11
C ALA A 333 -20.79 21.20 17.94
N ASP A 334 -20.31 20.97 16.72
CA ASP A 334 -20.83 21.58 15.50
C ASP A 334 -22.07 20.84 14.98
N GLY A 335 -22.46 19.75 15.66
CA GLY A 335 -23.62 18.94 15.33
C GLY A 335 -23.36 17.89 14.25
N ASN A 336 -22.13 17.74 13.76
CA ASN A 336 -21.78 16.64 12.87
C ASN A 336 -21.88 15.32 13.62
N VAL A 337 -22.40 14.31 12.95
CA VAL A 337 -22.45 12.95 13.46
C VAL A 337 -21.37 12.15 12.75
N SER A 338 -20.67 11.28 13.47
CA SER A 338 -19.65 10.43 12.89
C SER A 338 -19.77 9.00 13.39
N VAL A 339 -19.54 8.06 12.46
CA VAL A 339 -19.47 6.62 12.75
C VAL A 339 -18.04 6.18 12.52
N HIS A 340 -17.41 5.66 13.55
CA HIS A 340 -16.03 5.20 13.52
C HIS A 340 -15.97 3.69 13.65
N TYR A 341 -15.17 3.06 12.82
CA TYR A 341 -14.74 1.67 12.97
C TYR A 341 -13.25 1.71 13.28
N THR A 342 -12.84 1.18 14.42
CA THR A 342 -11.46 1.30 14.91
C THR A 342 -10.95 -0.07 15.34
N LEU A 343 -9.70 -0.38 15.02
CA LEU A 343 -8.97 -1.47 15.68
C LEU A 343 -8.11 -0.86 16.80
N PRO A 344 -8.54 -0.92 18.08
CA PRO A 344 -7.98 -0.08 19.14
C PRO A 344 -6.46 -0.19 19.29
N LYS A 345 -5.93 -1.42 19.25
CA LYS A 345 -4.48 -1.64 19.33
C LYS A 345 -3.70 -0.89 18.23
N ARG A 346 -4.13 -0.97 16.97
CA ARG A 346 -3.46 -0.24 15.87
C ARG A 346 -3.64 1.28 15.98
N TRP A 347 -4.76 1.73 16.55
CA TRP A 347 -4.97 3.15 16.80
C TRP A 347 -4.00 3.71 17.84
N GLU A 348 -3.77 2.95 18.91
CA GLU A 348 -2.76 3.25 19.93
C GLU A 348 -1.34 3.21 19.35
N ASP A 349 -1.01 2.14 18.61
CA ASP A 349 0.29 1.98 17.95
C ASP A 349 0.59 3.17 17.02
N ARG A 350 -0.39 3.58 16.20
CA ARG A 350 -0.28 4.76 15.33
C ARG A 350 0.08 6.02 16.10
N ALA A 351 -0.62 6.29 17.21
CA ALA A 351 -0.37 7.49 18.00
C ALA A 351 1.06 7.50 18.56
N ALA A 352 1.55 6.34 19.02
CA ALA A 352 2.93 6.17 19.46
C ALA A 352 3.92 6.36 18.30
N HIS A 353 3.61 5.84 17.11
CA HIS A 353 4.46 5.93 15.91
C HIS A 353 4.62 7.38 15.44
N LEU A 354 3.52 8.12 15.28
CA LEU A 354 3.57 9.53 14.90
C LEU A 354 4.28 10.40 15.93
N LYS A 355 4.14 10.09 17.23
CA LYS A 355 4.88 10.79 18.27
C LYS A 355 6.39 10.60 18.10
N ARG A 356 6.83 9.35 17.89
CA ARG A 356 8.26 9.03 17.67
C ARG A 356 8.83 9.71 16.42
N GLU A 357 8.10 9.71 15.30
CA GLU A 357 8.53 10.40 14.07
C GLU A 357 8.76 11.90 14.32
N ARG A 358 7.83 12.58 15.00
CA ARG A 358 7.98 14.00 15.34
C ARG A 358 9.19 14.26 16.24
N GLU A 359 9.43 13.39 17.23
CA GLU A 359 10.59 13.50 18.12
C GLU A 359 11.91 13.32 17.33
N LEU A 360 11.96 12.36 16.40
CA LEU A 360 13.12 12.14 15.53
C LEU A 360 13.37 13.33 14.60
N GLU A 361 12.32 13.92 14.02
CA GLU A 361 12.42 15.11 13.17
C GLU A 361 12.90 16.33 13.95
N GLN A 362 12.37 16.56 15.16
CA GLN A 362 12.81 17.62 16.04
C GLN A 362 14.29 17.46 16.42
N ASN A 363 14.72 16.24 16.79
CA ASN A 363 16.11 15.94 17.09
C ASN A 363 17.02 16.16 15.87
N ALA A 364 16.61 15.70 14.69
CA ALA A 364 17.36 15.90 13.45
C ALA A 364 17.45 17.37 13.05
N ARG A 365 16.44 18.19 13.37
CA ARG A 365 16.49 19.64 13.18
C ARG A 365 17.47 20.30 14.14
N MET A 366 17.39 20.00 15.44
CA MET A 366 18.33 20.52 16.44
C MET A 366 19.79 20.19 16.12
N MET A 367 20.07 18.96 15.68
CA MET A 367 21.44 18.56 15.30
C MET A 367 21.94 19.31 14.06
N ARG A 368 21.07 19.60 13.08
CA ARG A 368 21.44 20.41 11.91
C ARG A 368 21.75 21.84 12.29
N ASP A 369 20.96 22.42 13.17
CA ASP A 369 21.15 23.80 13.65
C ASP A 369 22.45 23.92 14.47
N GLN A 370 22.83 22.88 15.23
CA GLN A 370 24.10 22.83 15.97
C GLN A 370 25.35 22.72 15.08
N VAL A 371 25.26 22.05 13.93
CA VAL A 371 26.39 21.93 12.98
C VAL A 371 26.57 23.19 12.13
N ALA A 372 25.52 24.02 12.01
CA ALA A 372 25.55 25.25 11.24
C ALA A 372 26.13 26.46 12.00
N LEU A 373 26.29 26.34 13.33
CA LEU A 373 26.94 27.32 14.21
C LEU A 373 28.41 26.94 14.41
#